data_AF-A0A5J4RAC3-F1
#
_entry.id   AF-A0A5J4RAC3-F1
#
_cell.length_a   1.000
_cell.length_b   1.000
_cell.length_c   1.000
_cell.angle_alpha   90.00
_cell.angle_beta   90.00
_cell.angle_gamma   90.00
#
_symmetry.space_group_name_H-M   'P 1'
#
loop_
_entity.id
_entity.type
_entity.pdbx_description
1 polymer ?
#
loop_
_entity_poly.entity_id
_entity_poly.type
_entity_poly.pdbx_seq_one_letter_code
_entity_poly.pdbx_strand_id
1 'polypeptide(L)'
;FLKKHFADKENLITPLKPLILETDEKVLAELFNKDTFKEDYKTLNNEIRKFGYNIPPLVNAYMNLSPTMRMFGTAVNYGFGDVEESGILIAFDEILEEKRLRHIESFMKDVEECKITSGANKIFFKNI
;
A
#
# COMPACT_ATOMS: atom_id res chain seq x y z
N PHE A 1 -11.27 -4.02 1.78
CA PHE A 1 -10.22 -3.52 0.86
C PHE A 1 -8.79 -3.82 1.35
N LEU A 2 -8.32 -3.23 2.46
CA LEU A 2 -6.92 -3.40 2.90
C LEU A 2 -6.52 -4.86 3.14
N LYS A 3 -7.38 -5.65 3.82
CA LYS A 3 -7.20 -7.10 4.00
C LYS A 3 -7.04 -7.87 2.66
N LYS A 4 -7.65 -7.41 1.57
CA LYS A 4 -7.53 -8.08 0.26
C LYS A 4 -6.19 -7.79 -0.40
N HIS A 5 -5.78 -6.52 -0.41
CA HIS A 5 -4.64 -6.06 -1.19
C HIS A 5 -3.31 -6.06 -0.44
N PHE A 6 -3.34 -5.98 0.90
CA PHE A 6 -2.16 -5.77 1.73
C PHE A 6 -2.10 -6.72 2.93
N ALA A 7 -2.89 -7.81 2.97
CA ALA A 7 -2.86 -8.72 4.12
C ALA A 7 -1.47 -9.27 4.39
N ASP A 8 -1.15 -9.41 5.67
CA ASP A 8 -0.03 -10.21 6.11
C ASP A 8 -0.27 -11.71 5.88
N LYS A 9 0.28 -12.23 4.77
CA LYS A 9 0.17 -13.65 4.39
C LYS A 9 0.99 -14.58 5.29
N GLU A 10 1.95 -14.02 6.03
CA GLU A 10 2.89 -14.78 6.86
C GLU A 10 2.45 -14.82 8.34
N ASN A 11 1.41 -14.07 8.71
CA ASN A 11 0.91 -13.94 10.08
C ASN A 11 2.03 -13.60 11.09
N LEU A 12 2.90 -12.67 10.72
CA LEU A 12 3.99 -12.15 11.52
C LEU A 12 3.49 -11.40 12.75
N ILE A 13 2.37 -10.66 12.61
CA ILE A 13 1.77 -9.88 13.68
C ILE A 13 0.25 -10.11 13.65
N THR A 14 -0.35 -10.27 14.84
CA THR A 14 -1.80 -10.40 14.99
C THR A 14 -2.28 -9.53 16.14
N PRO A 15 -3.36 -8.75 15.96
CA PRO A 15 -3.91 -7.93 17.03
C PRO A 15 -4.48 -8.80 18.15
N LEU A 16 -4.20 -8.43 19.40
CA LEU A 16 -4.70 -9.15 20.59
C LEU A 16 -6.22 -9.03 20.73
N LYS A 17 -6.77 -7.86 20.39
CA LYS A 17 -8.21 -7.57 20.38
C LYS A 17 -8.57 -7.02 19.00
N PRO A 18 -8.76 -7.90 17.99
CA PRO A 18 -9.09 -7.46 16.63
C PRO A 18 -10.41 -6.69 16.61
N LEU A 19 -10.48 -5.69 15.73
CA LEU A 19 -11.74 -5.04 15.37
C LEU A 19 -12.69 -6.07 14.76
N ILE A 20 -13.93 -6.10 15.25
CA ILE A 20 -14.99 -6.95 14.71
C ILE A 20 -15.72 -6.14 13.65
N LEU A 21 -15.75 -6.65 12.42
CA LEU A 21 -16.52 -6.01 11.35
C LEU A 21 -18.01 -6.20 11.61
N GLU A 22 -18.76 -5.10 11.59
CA GLU A 22 -20.23 -5.14 11.70
C GLU A 22 -20.87 -5.71 10.42
N THR A 23 -20.19 -5.57 9.28
CA THR A 23 -20.65 -6.04 7.98
C THR A 23 -20.05 -7.41 7.65
N ASP A 24 -20.87 -8.32 7.12
CA ASP A 24 -20.44 -9.65 6.67
C ASP A 24 -19.31 -9.55 5.63
N GLU A 25 -18.24 -10.32 5.82
CA GLU A 25 -17.10 -10.38 4.90
C GLU A 25 -17.52 -10.76 3.47
N LYS A 26 -18.58 -11.55 3.28
CA LYS A 26 -19.09 -11.91 1.95
C LYS A 26 -19.62 -10.70 1.19
N VAL A 27 -20.37 -9.83 1.87
CA VAL A 27 -20.90 -8.59 1.27
C VAL A 27 -19.75 -7.68 0.86
N LEU A 28 -18.73 -7.57 1.72
CA LEU A 28 -17.54 -6.79 1.41
C LEU A 28 -16.70 -7.42 0.28
N ALA A 29 -16.66 -8.75 0.18
CA ALA A 29 -15.97 -9.46 -0.89
C ALA A 29 -16.67 -9.28 -2.25
N GLU A 30 -18.01 -9.25 -2.27
CA GLU A 30 -18.79 -8.91 -3.46
C GLU A 30 -18.56 -7.46 -3.89
N LEU A 31 -18.40 -6.55 -2.93
CA LEU A 31 -18.10 -5.15 -3.21
C LEU A 31 -16.70 -4.97 -3.82
N PHE A 32 -15.71 -5.66 -3.27
CA PHE A 32 -14.32 -5.64 -3.75
C PHE A 32 -14.00 -6.89 -4.57
N ASN A 33 -14.72 -7.07 -5.67
CA ASN A 33 -14.65 -8.26 -6.52
C ASN A 33 -13.76 -8.10 -7.77
N LYS A 34 -12.99 -7.01 -7.89
CA LYS A 34 -12.15 -6.77 -9.07
C LYS A 34 -10.81 -7.48 -8.95
N ASP A 35 -10.18 -7.76 -10.09
CA ASP A 35 -8.89 -8.46 -10.10
C ASP A 35 -7.73 -7.53 -9.75
N THR A 36 -7.87 -6.23 -10.04
CA THR A 36 -6.80 -5.27 -9.85
C THR A 36 -7.04 -4.33 -8.66
N PHE A 37 -5.94 -3.98 -7.97
CA PHE A 37 -5.94 -2.94 -6.94
C PHE A 37 -6.59 -1.65 -7.42
N LYS A 38 -6.25 -1.20 -8.64
CA LYS A 38 -6.71 0.07 -9.20
C LYS A 38 -8.22 0.11 -9.39
N GLU A 39 -8.83 -1.00 -9.83
CA GLU A 39 -10.27 -1.08 -10.02
C GLU A 39 -11.02 -1.14 -8.68
N ASP A 40 -10.59 -1.98 -7.75
CA ASP A 40 -11.17 -2.01 -6.41
C ASP A 40 -10.98 -0.69 -5.67
N TYR A 41 -9.86 0.01 -5.89
CA TYR A 41 -9.57 1.31 -5.31
C TYR A 41 -10.50 2.40 -5.87
N LYS A 42 -10.87 2.30 -7.15
CA LYS A 42 -11.91 3.14 -7.75
C LYS A 42 -13.27 2.86 -7.12
N THR A 43 -13.62 1.58 -6.91
CA THR A 43 -14.84 1.19 -6.18
C THR A 43 -14.83 1.76 -4.77
N LEU A 44 -13.75 1.58 -4.01
CA LEU A 44 -13.60 2.13 -2.66
C LEU A 44 -13.84 3.64 -2.64
N ASN A 45 -13.16 4.40 -3.51
CA ASN A 45 -13.33 5.85 -3.60
C ASN A 45 -14.76 6.26 -3.95
N ASN A 46 -15.43 5.53 -4.84
CA ASN A 46 -16.80 5.83 -5.21
C ASN A 46 -17.76 5.57 -4.04
N GLU A 47 -17.61 4.45 -3.33
CA GLU A 47 -18.49 4.11 -2.21
C GLU A 47 -18.32 5.08 -1.04
N ILE A 48 -17.10 5.35 -0.58
CA ILE A 48 -16.87 6.28 0.55
C ILE A 48 -17.41 7.69 0.26
N ARG A 49 -17.35 8.13 -1.00
CA ARG A 49 -17.83 9.45 -1.41
C ARG A 49 -19.34 9.54 -1.35
N LYS A 50 -20.07 8.45 -1.58
CA LYS A 50 -21.53 8.41 -1.38
C LYS A 50 -21.90 8.68 0.08
N PHE A 51 -21.03 8.31 1.01
CA PHE A 51 -21.18 8.60 2.45
C PHE A 51 -20.61 9.97 2.87
N GLY A 52 -20.11 10.79 1.92
CA GLY A 52 -19.54 12.11 2.22
C GLY A 52 -18.12 12.07 2.77
N TYR A 53 -17.44 10.92 2.74
CA TYR A 53 -16.08 10.76 3.21
C TYR A 53 -15.06 10.77 2.07
N ASN A 54 -13.82 11.15 2.42
CA ASN A 54 -12.67 11.07 1.53
C ASN A 54 -11.55 10.29 2.21
N ILE A 55 -10.79 9.49 1.46
CA ILE A 55 -9.57 8.87 1.99
C ILE A 55 -8.54 9.97 2.24
N PRO A 56 -7.93 10.04 3.43
CA PRO A 56 -6.88 11.00 3.73
C PRO A 56 -5.72 10.90 2.73
N PRO A 57 -5.13 12.03 2.28
CA PRO A 57 -4.04 12.03 1.30
C PRO A 57 -2.85 11.16 1.71
N LEU A 58 -2.55 11.10 3.01
CA LEU A 58 -1.46 10.30 3.55
C LEU A 58 -1.66 8.80 3.34
N VAL A 59 -2.87 8.30 3.57
CA VAL A 59 -3.22 6.89 3.35
C VAL A 59 -3.11 6.56 1.86
N ASN A 60 -3.56 7.45 0.98
CA ASN A 60 -3.41 7.29 -0.46
C ASN A 60 -1.95 7.27 -0.90
N ALA A 61 -1.09 8.09 -0.30
CA ALA A 61 0.33 8.08 -0.61
C ALA A 61 0.92 6.70 -0.29
N TYR A 62 0.68 6.16 0.90
CA TYR A 62 1.23 4.86 1.30
C TYR A 62 0.73 3.70 0.42
N MET A 63 -0.56 3.65 0.11
CA MET A 63 -1.11 2.59 -0.73
C MET A 63 -0.55 2.61 -2.17
N ASN A 64 -0.16 3.78 -2.69
CA ASN A 64 0.39 3.89 -4.05
C ASN A 64 1.92 3.75 -4.09
N LEU A 65 2.63 4.12 -3.02
CA LEU A 65 4.10 4.15 -2.98
C LEU A 65 4.76 2.80 -2.64
N SER A 66 4.01 1.82 -2.16
CA SER A 66 4.58 0.56 -1.68
C SER A 66 3.72 -0.63 -2.09
N PRO A 67 3.99 -1.26 -3.24
CA PRO A 67 3.33 -2.51 -3.64
C PRO A 67 3.47 -3.62 -2.60
N THR A 68 4.53 -3.58 -1.78
CA THR A 68 4.80 -4.57 -0.72
C THR A 68 4.27 -4.15 0.65
N MET A 69 3.49 -3.06 0.73
CA MET A 69 2.89 -2.65 2.01
C MET A 69 2.13 -3.83 2.62
N ARG A 70 2.36 -4.08 3.91
CA ARG A 70 1.62 -5.09 4.68
C ARG A 70 0.76 -4.43 5.73
N MET A 71 -0.41 -4.99 5.95
CA MET A 71 -1.37 -4.60 6.96
C MET A 71 -1.63 -5.81 7.87
N PHE A 72 -1.42 -5.60 9.17
CA PHE A 72 -1.43 -6.66 10.18
C PHE A 72 -2.77 -6.78 10.92
N GLY A 73 -3.80 -6.09 10.44
CA GLY A 73 -5.09 -5.98 11.09
C GLY A 73 -5.28 -4.66 11.83
N THR A 74 -6.50 -4.51 12.33
CA THR A 74 -6.95 -3.34 13.10
C THR A 74 -7.34 -3.83 14.49
N ALA A 75 -6.90 -3.12 15.52
CA ALA A 75 -7.23 -3.38 16.91
C ALA A 75 -7.98 -2.19 17.51
N VAL A 76 -8.75 -2.44 18.56
CA VAL A 76 -9.37 -1.38 19.36
C VAL A 76 -8.46 -1.06 20.56
N ASN A 77 -8.02 0.18 20.67
CA ASN A 77 -7.20 0.65 21.79
C ASN A 77 -8.07 1.24 22.90
N TYR A 78 -8.47 0.37 23.83
CA TYR A 78 -9.23 0.74 25.02
C TYR A 78 -8.47 1.64 26.01
N GLY A 79 -7.14 1.69 25.91
CA GLY A 79 -6.31 2.58 26.73
C GLY A 79 -6.22 4.01 26.19
N PHE A 80 -6.70 4.23 24.97
CA PHE A 80 -6.63 5.52 24.28
C PHE A 80 -7.99 5.92 23.70
N GLY A 81 -9.05 5.85 24.52
CA GLY A 81 -10.38 6.35 24.15
C GLY A 81 -11.10 5.52 23.09
N ASP A 82 -10.91 4.20 23.10
CA ASP A 82 -11.56 3.23 22.20
C ASP A 82 -11.33 3.52 20.71
N VAL A 83 -10.17 4.10 20.37
CA VAL A 83 -9.82 4.36 18.97
C VAL A 83 -9.42 3.09 18.24
N GLU A 84 -9.66 3.08 16.93
CA GLU A 84 -9.17 2.04 16.04
C GLU A 84 -7.71 2.30 15.63
N GLU A 85 -6.85 1.30 15.82
CA GLU A 85 -5.44 1.36 15.44
C GLU A 85 -5.12 0.26 14.43
N SER A 86 -4.51 0.64 13.30
CA SER A 86 -4.11 -0.32 12.27
C SER A 86 -2.60 -0.39 12.16
N GLY A 87 -2.06 -1.60 12.25
CA GLY A 87 -0.64 -1.85 12.05
C GLY A 87 -0.31 -2.00 10.57
N ILE A 88 0.60 -1.18 10.04
CA ILE A 88 1.12 -1.31 8.68
C ILE A 88 2.66 -1.37 8.67
N LEU A 89 3.23 -2.10 7.73
CA LEU A 89 4.66 -2.12 7.43
C LEU A 89 4.86 -1.66 5.99
N ILE A 90 5.82 -0.76 5.82
CA ILE A 90 6.21 -0.22 4.52
C ILE A 90 7.73 -0.29 4.43
N ALA A 91 8.25 -0.87 3.35
CA ALA A 91 9.68 -0.89 3.08
C ALA A 91 10.13 0.49 2.58
N PHE A 92 11.03 1.14 3.32
CA PHE A 92 11.50 2.48 2.97
C PHE A 92 12.32 2.50 1.67
N ASP A 93 13.12 1.45 1.43
CA ASP A 93 13.98 1.36 0.25
C ASP A 93 13.18 1.34 -1.05
N GLU A 94 11.99 0.71 -1.07
CA GLU A 94 11.11 0.68 -2.25
C GLU A 94 10.55 2.07 -2.58
N ILE A 95 10.14 2.83 -1.56
CA ILE A 95 9.64 4.20 -1.75
C ILE A 95 10.73 5.08 -2.40
N LEU A 96 11.99 4.91 -1.97
CA LEU A 96 13.10 5.67 -2.50
C LEU A 96 13.51 5.22 -3.91
N GLU A 97 13.43 3.92 -4.20
CA GLU A 97 13.73 3.38 -5.52
C GLU A 97 12.77 3.92 -6.58
N GLU A 98 11.45 3.91 -6.33
CA GLU A 98 10.45 4.43 -7.28
C GLU A 98 10.62 5.94 -7.55
N LYS A 99 11.01 6.71 -6.53
CA LYS A 99 11.33 8.15 -6.69
C LYS A 99 12.64 8.35 -7.46
N ARG A 100 13.65 7.54 -7.17
CA ARG A 100 14.95 7.56 -7.84
C ARG A 100 14.81 7.20 -9.31
N LEU A 101 14.07 6.15 -9.66
CA LEU A 101 13.84 5.73 -11.05
C LEU A 101 13.17 6.84 -11.86
N ARG A 102 12.10 7.45 -11.35
CA ARG A 102 11.44 8.60 -12.02
C ARG A 102 12.37 9.78 -12.25
N HIS A 103 13.27 10.05 -11.31
CA HIS A 103 14.26 11.12 -11.46
C HIS A 103 15.33 10.73 -12.48
N ILE A 104 15.85 9.50 -12.46
CA ILE A 104 16.89 9.04 -13.37
C ILE A 104 16.36 8.87 -14.81
N GLU A 105 15.15 8.34 -14.99
CA GLU A 105 14.53 8.16 -16.32
C GLU A 105 14.43 9.47 -17.11
N SER A 106 14.18 10.61 -16.43
CA SER A 106 14.17 11.91 -17.10
C SER A 106 15.54 12.32 -17.62
N PHE A 107 16.63 11.86 -16.99
CA PHE A 107 18.00 12.13 -17.47
C PHE A 107 18.49 11.08 -18.47
N MET A 108 18.00 9.84 -18.43
CA MET A 108 18.43 8.79 -19.36
C MET A 108 17.87 8.98 -20.79
N LYS A 109 16.76 9.71 -20.97
CA LYS A 109 16.26 10.04 -22.32
C LYS A 109 17.15 11.03 -23.07
N ASP A 110 17.93 11.82 -22.35
CA ASP A 110 18.78 12.87 -22.91
C ASP A 110 20.26 12.48 -22.96
N VAL A 111 20.62 11.30 -22.43
CA VAL A 111 22.02 10.89 -22.28
C VAL A 111 22.27 9.60 -23.04
N GLU A 112 22.86 9.76 -24.22
CA GLU A 112 23.53 8.70 -24.97
C GLU A 112 24.53 7.99 -24.02
N GLU A 113 24.32 6.69 -23.82
CA GLU A 113 25.14 5.72 -23.06
C GLU A 113 26.09 6.30 -22.00
N CYS A 114 25.57 6.82 -20.87
CA CYS A 114 26.42 7.09 -19.71
C CYS A 114 26.30 6.00 -18.65
N LYS A 115 27.43 5.32 -18.43
CA LYS A 115 27.74 4.46 -17.29
C LYS A 115 27.64 5.26 -15.98
N ILE A 116 26.44 5.41 -15.43
CA ILE A 116 26.26 6.02 -14.12
C ILE A 116 26.49 4.94 -13.05
N THR A 117 27.71 4.89 -12.53
CA THR A 117 28.02 4.10 -11.34
C THR A 117 27.74 4.95 -10.09
N SER A 118 26.85 4.47 -9.21
CA SER A 118 26.79 4.93 -7.81
C SER A 118 27.19 3.75 -6.92
N GLY A 119 28.41 3.80 -6.40
CA GLY A 119 29.14 2.71 -5.73
C GLY A 119 28.57 2.16 -4.42
N ALA A 120 27.26 2.28 -4.17
CA ALA A 120 26.59 1.63 -3.03
C ALA A 120 25.67 0.47 -3.45
N ASN A 121 25.09 0.50 -4.66
CA ASN A 121 24.17 -0.54 -5.14
C ASN A 121 24.63 -1.06 -6.50
N LYS A 122 24.94 -2.36 -6.58
CA LYS A 122 25.19 -3.04 -7.85
C LYS A 122 23.85 -3.15 -8.58
N ILE A 123 23.64 -2.30 -9.59
CA ILE A 123 22.51 -2.46 -10.49
C ILE A 123 22.84 -3.65 -11.39
N PHE A 124 22.24 -4.81 -11.11
CA PHE A 124 22.29 -5.94 -12.01
C PHE A 124 21.26 -5.70 -13.11
N PHE A 125 21.64 -4.98 -14.16
CA PHE A 125 20.94 -5.15 -15.44
C PHE A 125 21.32 -6.53 -15.98
N LYS A 126 20.39 -7.49 -15.90
CA LYS A 126 20.53 -8.75 -16.63
C LYS A 126 20.26 -8.43 -18.09
N ASN A 127 21.23 -8.75 -18.95
CA ASN A 127 21.17 -8.55 -20.40
C ASN A 127 19.87 -9.12 -20.98
N ILE A 128 19.27 -8.33 -21.88
CA ILE A 128 18.49 -8.66 -23.09
C ILE A 128 17.67 -9.96 -23.01
#